data_AF-A0A4Y8SPU6-F1
#
_entry.id   AF-A0A4Y8SPU6-F1
#
_cell.length_a   1.000
_cell.length_b   1.000
_cell.length_c   1.000
_cell.angle_alpha   90.00
_cell.angle_beta   90.00
_cell.angle_gamma   90.00
#
_symmetry.space_group_name_H-M   'P 1'
#
loop_
_entity.id
_entity.type
_entity.pdbx_description
1 polymer ?
#
loop_
_entity_poly.entity_id
_entity_poly.type
_entity_poly.pdbx_seq_one_letter_code
_entity_poly.pdbx_strand_id
1 'polypeptide(L)'
;MMLKHTFLPLWIFALAAAILVAGCKNKTATNNADPRETNRVIDSPSVAYIKKLDKENKGVVFVFTKDYPEFKHLSNRSIVLKPLNQDLSIDLNEYQHKDYMGPVYILLPAYYVGIRASVILKCFPAYKGFTFSQPSDGYVVYYTDKKR
;
A
#
# COMPACT_ATOMS: atom_id res chain seq x y z
N MET A 1 39.92 2.39 -70.40
CA MET A 1 38.65 2.35 -71.17
C MET A 1 37.53 2.04 -70.17
N MET A 2 37.02 3.04 -69.44
CA MET A 2 35.71 3.68 -69.66
C MET A 2 34.58 2.75 -70.10
N LEU A 3 33.64 2.47 -69.18
CA LEU A 3 32.16 2.58 -69.33
C LEU A 3 31.55 2.24 -67.96
N LYS A 4 31.26 3.18 -67.06
CA LYS A 4 30.07 4.04 -66.95
C LYS A 4 28.71 3.35 -67.15
N HIS A 5 27.93 3.45 -66.07
CA HIS A 5 26.48 3.71 -65.99
C HIS A 5 25.49 2.57 -65.66
N THR A 6 25.02 2.63 -64.39
CA THR A 6 23.61 2.76 -63.96
C THR A 6 22.64 1.58 -64.20
N PHE A 7 22.10 1.00 -63.12
CA PHE A 7 20.70 1.19 -62.67
C PHE A 7 20.34 0.15 -61.58
N LEU A 8 19.99 0.65 -60.40
CA LEU A 8 19.15 -0.06 -59.42
C LEU A 8 17.71 -0.13 -59.97
N PRO A 9 16.94 -1.18 -59.64
CA PRO A 9 16.00 -1.02 -58.52
C PRO A 9 15.99 -2.28 -57.63
N LEU A 10 16.02 -2.14 -56.29
CA LEU A 10 14.89 -1.84 -55.40
C LEU A 10 13.82 -2.93 -55.46
N TRP A 11 13.34 -3.32 -54.27
CA TRP A 11 12.32 -4.35 -53.97
C TRP A 11 12.84 -5.78 -53.78
N ILE A 12 13.15 -6.13 -52.54
CA ILE A 12 12.44 -7.16 -51.75
C ILE A 12 12.64 -6.76 -50.28
N PHE A 13 11.71 -5.98 -49.74
CA PHE A 13 11.52 -5.87 -48.30
C PHE A 13 10.75 -7.13 -47.87
N ALA A 14 11.47 -8.15 -47.42
CA ALA A 14 10.87 -9.31 -46.79
C ALA A 14 10.53 -8.98 -45.33
N LEU A 15 9.25 -8.71 -45.16
CA LEU A 15 8.47 -8.61 -43.93
C LEU A 15 8.76 -9.80 -42.99
N ALA A 16 9.27 -9.53 -41.79
CA ALA A 16 9.21 -10.45 -40.66
C ALA A 16 8.96 -9.66 -39.36
N ALA A 17 7.79 -9.04 -39.28
CA ALA A 17 7.25 -8.55 -38.01
C ALA A 17 6.82 -9.77 -37.19
N ALA A 18 7.75 -10.34 -36.42
CA ALA A 18 7.42 -11.28 -35.36
C ALA A 18 6.75 -10.51 -34.22
N ILE A 19 5.45 -10.28 -34.35
CA ILE A 19 4.60 -9.83 -33.23
C ILE A 19 4.47 -11.05 -32.31
N LEU A 20 5.43 -11.20 -31.38
CA LEU A 20 5.18 -11.97 -30.17
C LEU A 20 4.18 -11.16 -29.34
N VAL A 21 2.89 -11.33 -29.64
CA VAL A 21 1.84 -11.12 -28.65
C VAL A 21 2.06 -12.19 -27.59
N ALA A 22 3.02 -11.95 -26.71
CA ALA A 22 3.04 -12.59 -25.41
C ALA A 22 1.70 -12.19 -24.79
N GLY A 23 0.73 -13.10 -24.87
CA GLY A 23 -0.49 -13.02 -24.11
C GLY A 23 -0.11 -12.98 -22.64
N CYS A 24 0.10 -11.78 -22.12
CA CYS A 24 0.02 -11.48 -20.71
C CYS A 24 -1.41 -11.85 -20.32
N LYS A 25 -1.60 -13.11 -19.94
CA LYS A 25 -2.72 -13.52 -19.10
C LYS A 25 -2.57 -12.71 -17.83
N ASN A 26 -3.14 -11.51 -17.82
CA ASN A 26 -3.46 -10.82 -16.58
C ASN A 26 -4.37 -11.80 -15.86
N LYS A 27 -3.80 -12.53 -14.90
CA LYS A 27 -4.59 -13.13 -13.84
C LYS A 27 -5.27 -11.93 -13.20
N THR A 28 -6.51 -11.68 -13.58
CA THR A 28 -7.42 -10.88 -12.79
C THR A 28 -7.58 -11.68 -11.50
N ALA A 29 -6.62 -11.50 -10.59
CA ALA A 29 -6.81 -11.87 -9.21
C ALA A 29 -8.05 -11.09 -8.82
N THR A 30 -9.15 -11.80 -8.63
CA THR A 30 -10.36 -11.26 -8.05
C THR A 30 -9.95 -10.88 -6.63
N ASN A 31 -9.35 -9.68 -6.49
CA ASN A 31 -8.83 -9.10 -5.27
C ASN A 31 -10.01 -8.68 -4.41
N ASN A 32 -10.77 -9.67 -3.97
CA ASN A 32 -11.84 -9.45 -3.03
C ASN A 32 -11.18 -9.06 -1.71
N ALA A 33 -11.50 -7.85 -1.24
CA ALA A 33 -11.13 -7.44 0.11
C ALA A 33 -11.58 -8.52 1.10
N ASP A 34 -10.80 -8.74 2.16
CA ASP A 34 -11.17 -9.70 3.20
C ASP A 34 -12.61 -9.41 3.68
N PRO A 35 -13.53 -10.39 3.67
CA PRO A 35 -14.94 -10.16 4.01
C PRO A 35 -15.13 -9.58 5.43
N ARG A 36 -14.13 -9.73 6.30
CA ARG A 36 -14.10 -9.12 7.64
C ARG A 36 -13.95 -7.59 7.59
N GLU A 37 -13.66 -6.99 6.44
CA GLU A 37 -13.46 -5.55 6.26
C GLU A 37 -14.75 -4.79 5.93
N THR A 38 -15.63 -5.41 5.11
CA THR A 38 -16.77 -4.75 4.47
C THR A 38 -17.67 -4.04 5.49
N ASN A 39 -18.12 -4.76 6.52
CA ASN A 39 -19.04 -4.24 7.54
C ASN A 39 -18.36 -3.93 8.87
N ARG A 40 -17.02 -3.84 8.90
CA ARG A 40 -16.31 -3.57 10.15
C ARG A 40 -16.56 -2.14 10.63
N VAL A 41 -16.92 -2.04 11.90
CA VAL A 41 -17.01 -0.79 12.67
C VAL A 41 -15.84 -0.75 13.65
N ILE A 42 -15.36 0.45 13.97
CA ILE A 42 -14.33 0.65 14.98
C ILE A 42 -14.95 0.70 16.38
N ASP A 43 -14.29 0.10 17.37
CA ASP A 43 -14.78 0.18 18.75
C ASP A 43 -14.44 1.51 19.42
N SER A 44 -15.27 1.87 20.40
CA SER A 44 -15.16 3.13 21.14
C SER A 44 -13.79 3.30 21.85
N PRO A 45 -13.23 2.29 22.55
CA PRO A 45 -11.89 2.39 23.14
C PRO A 45 -10.80 2.77 22.13
N SER A 46 -10.83 2.17 20.93
CA SER A 46 -9.86 2.44 19.87
C SER A 46 -10.01 3.86 19.31
N VAL A 47 -11.24 4.32 19.11
CA VAL A 47 -11.51 5.71 18.71
C VAL A 47 -10.99 6.69 19.76
N ALA A 48 -11.28 6.44 21.04
CA ALA A 48 -10.82 7.29 22.13
C ALA A 48 -9.29 7.33 22.21
N TYR A 49 -8.62 6.20 22.01
CA TYR A 49 -7.17 6.09 21.99
C TYR A 49 -6.54 6.95 20.89
N ILE A 50 -7.01 6.83 19.64
CA ILE A 50 -6.49 7.62 18.51
C ILE A 50 -6.77 9.11 18.71
N LYS A 51 -7.97 9.49 19.16
CA LYS A 51 -8.31 10.90 19.44
C LYS A 51 -7.47 11.49 20.56
N LYS A 52 -7.10 10.70 21.57
CA LYS A 52 -6.17 11.11 22.63
C LYS A 52 -4.79 11.39 22.03
N LEU A 53 -4.26 10.47 21.23
CA LEU A 53 -2.96 10.63 20.56
C LEU A 53 -2.93 11.86 19.64
N ASP A 54 -4.02 12.14 18.91
CA ASP A 54 -4.13 13.29 18.01
C ASP A 54 -4.09 14.64 18.75
N LYS A 55 -4.65 14.68 19.97
CA LYS A 55 -4.61 15.87 20.83
C LYS A 55 -3.23 16.06 21.45
N GLU A 56 -2.63 14.98 21.94
CA GLU A 56 -1.38 15.01 22.71
C GLU A 56 -0.14 15.18 21.83
N ASN A 57 -0.18 14.72 20.57
CA ASN A 57 0.98 14.72 19.69
C ASN A 57 0.70 15.56 18.43
N LYS A 58 1.73 16.26 17.95
CA LYS A 58 1.70 17.05 16.72
C LYS A 58 2.71 16.53 15.71
N GLY A 59 2.36 16.63 14.43
CA GLY A 59 3.22 16.16 13.34
C GLY A 59 3.32 14.63 13.26
N VAL A 60 2.29 13.92 13.76
CA VAL A 60 2.22 12.47 13.65
C VAL A 60 1.43 12.06 12.40
N VAL A 61 1.60 10.81 11.98
CA VAL A 61 0.85 10.22 10.88
C VAL A 61 0.04 9.03 11.39
N PHE A 62 -1.26 9.10 11.21
CA PHE A 62 -2.15 7.97 11.47
C PHE A 62 -2.35 7.15 10.20
N VAL A 63 -2.29 5.84 10.33
CA VAL A 63 -2.51 4.90 9.22
C VAL A 63 -3.65 3.97 9.57
N PHE A 64 -4.58 3.83 8.62
CA PHE A 64 -5.78 3.00 8.75
C PHE A 64 -5.90 2.06 7.55
N THR A 65 -6.57 0.92 7.71
CA THR A 65 -6.91 -0.01 6.62
C THR A 65 -8.31 0.23 6.04
N LYS A 66 -9.03 1.21 6.59
CA LYS A 66 -10.38 1.62 6.20
C LYS A 66 -10.58 3.07 6.56
N ASP A 67 -11.39 3.77 5.77
CA ASP A 67 -11.86 5.11 6.14
C ASP A 67 -12.97 5.00 7.20
N TYR A 68 -12.69 5.53 8.38
CA TYR A 68 -13.60 5.53 9.52
C TYR A 68 -14.19 6.94 9.69
N PRO A 69 -15.53 7.11 9.66
CA PRO A 69 -16.16 8.42 9.85
C PRO A 69 -15.70 9.16 11.12
N GLU A 70 -15.38 8.42 12.17
CA GLU A 70 -14.92 8.90 13.47
C GLU A 70 -13.58 9.65 13.41
N PHE A 71 -12.81 9.45 12.34
CA PHE A 71 -11.47 10.00 12.12
C PHE A 71 -11.41 11.11 11.07
N LYS A 72 -12.55 11.55 10.52
CA LYS A 72 -12.60 12.64 9.51
C LYS A 72 -12.10 14.00 10.01
N HIS A 73 -12.06 14.20 11.33
CA HIS A 73 -11.71 15.47 11.96
C HIS A 73 -10.42 15.39 12.79
N LEU A 74 -9.54 14.42 12.50
CA LEU A 74 -8.22 14.39 13.11
C LEU A 74 -7.41 15.60 12.67
N SER A 75 -6.66 16.18 13.60
CA SER A 75 -5.81 17.36 13.32
C SER A 75 -4.48 16.99 12.66
N ASN A 76 -4.00 15.78 12.90
CA ASN A 76 -2.81 15.23 12.26
C ASN A 76 -3.14 14.51 10.95
N ARG A 77 -2.11 14.23 10.15
CA ARG A 77 -2.24 13.57 8.85
C ARG A 77 -2.75 12.14 9.02
N SER A 78 -3.66 11.73 8.16
CA SER A 78 -4.10 10.33 8.04
C SER A 78 -3.78 9.76 6.65
N ILE A 79 -3.49 8.46 6.63
CA ILE A 79 -3.29 7.65 5.42
C ILE A 79 -4.24 6.46 5.52
N VAL A 80 -4.99 6.21 4.45
CA VAL A 80 -5.87 5.04 4.35
C VAL A 80 -5.28 4.09 3.31
N LEU A 81 -4.82 2.93 3.77
CA LEU A 81 -4.36 1.85 2.91
C LEU A 81 -5.53 0.97 2.51
N LYS A 82 -5.46 0.37 1.33
CA LYS A 82 -6.39 -0.72 0.98
C LYS A 82 -6.19 -1.87 1.97
N PRO A 83 -7.28 -2.50 2.44
CA PRO A 83 -7.16 -3.67 3.28
C PRO A 83 -6.52 -4.83 2.52
N LEU A 84 -5.83 -5.70 3.25
CA LEU A 84 -5.24 -6.91 2.65
C LEU A 84 -6.37 -7.84 2.20
N ASN A 85 -6.17 -8.47 1.04
CA ASN A 85 -7.01 -9.60 0.65
C ASN A 85 -6.63 -10.87 1.44
N GLN A 86 -7.40 -11.95 1.25
CA GLN A 86 -7.15 -13.22 1.94
C GLN A 86 -5.78 -13.81 1.61
N ASP A 87 -5.27 -13.56 0.41
CA ASP A 87 -3.95 -14.00 -0.07
C ASP A 87 -2.79 -13.12 0.44
N LEU A 88 -3.06 -12.18 1.34
CA LEU A 88 -2.08 -11.26 1.93
C LEU A 88 -1.34 -10.40 0.89
N SER A 89 -1.92 -10.25 -0.30
CA SER A 89 -1.35 -9.46 -1.37
C SER A 89 -1.89 -8.04 -1.34
N ILE A 90 -0.96 -7.12 -1.54
CA ILE A 90 -1.18 -5.70 -1.74
C ILE A 90 -0.14 -5.26 -2.78
N ASP A 91 -0.50 -4.31 -3.65
CA ASP A 91 0.50 -3.71 -4.53
C ASP A 91 1.43 -2.83 -3.69
N LEU A 92 2.55 -3.40 -3.25
CA LEU A 92 3.52 -2.68 -2.44
C LEU A 92 4.04 -1.43 -3.15
N ASN A 93 4.06 -1.37 -4.49
CA ASN A 93 4.52 -0.19 -5.21
C ASN A 93 3.51 0.95 -5.15
N GLU A 94 2.21 0.63 -5.16
CA GLU A 94 1.12 1.61 -5.05
C GLU A 94 1.03 2.20 -3.63
N TYR A 95 1.32 1.40 -2.61
CA TYR A 95 1.12 1.77 -1.19
C TYR A 95 2.41 2.13 -0.44
N GLN A 96 3.56 2.20 -1.12
CA GLN A 96 4.82 2.52 -0.44
C GLN A 96 4.91 4.01 -0.10
N HIS A 97 5.02 4.31 1.19
CA HIS A 97 5.34 5.63 1.71
C HIS A 97 6.84 5.69 2.05
N LYS A 98 7.64 6.11 1.06
CA LYS A 98 9.11 6.06 1.11
C LYS A 98 9.75 7.12 2.01
N ASP A 99 9.03 8.18 2.33
CA ASP A 99 9.55 9.30 3.12
C ASP A 99 9.24 9.12 4.61
N TYR A 100 10.12 9.65 5.46
CA TYR A 100 9.83 9.79 6.88
C TYR A 100 8.94 11.01 7.10
N MET A 101 7.73 10.80 7.60
CA MET A 101 6.68 11.81 7.69
C MET A 101 6.41 12.27 9.14
N GLY A 102 7.31 11.95 10.08
CA GLY A 102 7.09 12.08 11.53
C GLY A 102 6.69 10.75 12.17
N PRO A 103 6.46 10.71 13.50
CA PRO A 103 6.06 9.49 14.19
C PRO A 103 4.78 8.90 13.58
N VAL A 104 4.74 7.59 13.41
CA VAL A 104 3.64 6.89 12.76
C VAL A 104 2.89 6.01 13.75
N TYR A 105 1.56 6.04 13.67
CA TYR A 105 0.65 5.18 14.43
C TYR A 105 -0.27 4.45 13.45
N ILE A 106 -0.14 3.14 13.38
CA ILE A 106 -0.84 2.28 12.43
C ILE A 106 -1.87 1.47 13.21
N LEU A 107 -3.13 1.88 13.10
CA LEU A 107 -4.25 1.18 13.72
C LEU A 107 -4.69 0.03 12.82
N LEU A 108 -4.60 -1.18 13.33
CA LEU A 108 -4.99 -2.40 12.64
C LEU A 108 -6.01 -3.19 13.46
N PRO A 109 -6.92 -3.93 12.80
CA PRO A 109 -7.73 -4.93 13.48
C PRO A 109 -6.84 -5.98 14.16
N ALA A 110 -7.25 -6.53 15.30
CA ALA A 110 -6.46 -7.51 16.04
C ALA A 110 -6.09 -8.75 15.21
N TYR A 111 -6.95 -9.16 14.26
CA TYR A 111 -6.64 -10.29 13.36
C TYR A 111 -5.53 -10.00 12.33
N TYR A 112 -5.03 -8.76 12.25
CA TYR A 112 -3.84 -8.44 11.46
C TYR A 112 -2.54 -8.78 12.19
N VAL A 113 -2.57 -9.05 13.50
CA VAL A 113 -1.35 -9.40 14.25
C VAL A 113 -0.62 -10.57 13.58
N GLY A 114 0.70 -10.44 13.45
CA GLY A 114 1.56 -11.41 12.79
C GLY A 114 1.89 -11.05 11.33
N ILE A 115 1.65 -11.98 10.40
CA ILE A 115 2.10 -11.85 9.00
C ILE A 115 1.42 -10.66 8.30
N ARG A 116 0.12 -10.46 8.53
CA ARG A 116 -0.67 -9.35 7.95
C ARG A 116 -0.10 -7.99 8.36
N ALA A 117 0.17 -7.79 9.65
CA ALA A 117 0.82 -6.58 10.15
C ALA A 117 2.17 -6.38 9.49
N SER A 118 2.99 -7.44 9.38
CA SER A 118 4.31 -7.36 8.74
C SER A 118 4.25 -6.88 7.29
N VAL A 119 3.20 -7.23 6.54
CA VAL A 119 2.98 -6.71 5.18
C VAL A 119 2.64 -5.22 5.21
N ILE A 120 1.74 -4.78 6.10
CA ILE A 120 1.41 -3.36 6.24
C ILE A 120 2.63 -2.53 6.67
N LEU A 121 3.44 -3.01 7.60
CA LEU A 121 4.63 -2.29 8.07
C LEU A 121 5.67 -2.11 6.96
N LYS A 122 5.75 -3.04 5.99
CA LYS A 122 6.65 -2.92 4.83
C LYS A 122 6.26 -1.79 3.87
N CYS A 123 5.03 -1.32 3.91
CA CYS A 123 4.59 -0.12 3.17
C CYS A 123 5.28 1.16 3.68
N PHE A 124 5.93 1.12 4.85
CA PHE A 124 6.61 2.25 5.48
C PHE A 124 8.13 2.01 5.62
N PRO A 125 8.88 1.89 4.51
CA PRO A 125 10.30 1.49 4.53
C PRO A 125 11.24 2.50 5.21
N ALA A 126 10.82 3.76 5.37
CA ALA A 126 11.58 4.80 6.09
C ALA A 126 11.59 4.61 7.62
N TYR A 127 10.81 3.66 8.13
CA TYR A 127 10.60 3.45 9.56
C TYR A 127 11.26 2.14 10.03
N LYS A 128 11.70 2.11 11.30
CA LYS A 128 12.21 0.90 11.95
C LYS A 128 11.76 0.82 13.42
N GLY A 129 11.97 -0.34 14.04
CA GLY A 129 11.75 -0.50 15.47
C GLY A 129 10.30 -0.32 15.92
N PHE A 130 9.35 -0.79 15.12
CA PHE A 130 7.93 -0.78 15.49
C PHE A 130 7.70 -1.52 16.81
N THR A 131 7.01 -0.83 17.71
CA THR A 131 6.41 -1.39 18.92
C THR A 131 4.90 -1.48 18.73
N PHE A 132 4.19 -2.19 19.60
CA PHE A 132 2.74 -2.26 19.53
C PHE A 132 2.07 -2.07 20.89
N SER A 133 0.87 -1.53 20.86
CA SER A 133 -0.07 -1.44 21.98
C SER A 133 -1.42 -1.99 21.57
N GLN A 134 -2.23 -2.42 22.53
CA GLN A 134 -3.56 -2.98 22.28
C GLN A 134 -4.62 -2.14 23.02
N PRO A 135 -5.26 -1.16 22.36
CA PRO A 135 -6.29 -0.34 22.99
C PRO A 135 -7.60 -1.10 23.26
N SER A 136 -7.86 -2.20 22.53
CA SER A 136 -9.04 -3.05 22.70
C SER A 136 -8.78 -4.48 22.22
N ASP A 137 -9.69 -5.40 22.50
CA ASP A 137 -9.64 -6.77 21.94
C ASP A 137 -9.80 -6.79 20.42
N GLY A 138 -10.40 -5.75 19.84
CA GLY A 138 -10.70 -5.65 18.41
C GLY A 138 -9.58 -5.03 17.58
N TYR A 139 -8.68 -4.25 18.18
CA TYR A 139 -7.67 -3.47 17.47
C TYR A 139 -6.34 -3.39 18.20
N VAL A 140 -5.29 -3.22 17.41
CA VAL A 140 -3.92 -3.00 17.84
C VAL A 140 -3.36 -1.76 17.15
N VAL A 141 -2.43 -1.08 17.81
CA VAL A 141 -1.71 0.05 17.23
C VAL A 141 -0.23 -0.28 17.18
N TYR A 142 0.32 -0.34 15.97
CA TYR A 142 1.77 -0.37 15.78
C TYR A 142 2.28 1.06 15.69
N TYR A 143 3.38 1.36 16.37
CA TYR A 143 3.91 2.72 16.38
C TYR A 143 5.44 2.75 16.41
N THR A 144 6.00 3.83 15.87
CA THR A 144 7.43 4.16 15.97
C THR A 144 7.67 5.62 15.60
N ASP A 145 8.70 6.21 16.20
CA ASP A 145 9.29 7.51 15.90
C ASP A 145 10.69 7.38 15.26
N LYS A 146 11.16 6.15 15.03
CA LYS A 146 12.53 5.90 14.55
C LYS A 146 12.59 5.89 13.04
N LYS A 147 13.34 6.86 12.50
CA LYS A 147 13.78 6.85 11.11
C LYS A 147 14.81 5.75 10.87
N ARG A 148 14.69 5.05 9.74
CA ARG A 148 15.65 4.02 9.31
C ARG A 148 17.02 4.62 9.02
#